data_AF-A0A534KXP2-F1
#
_entry.id   AF-A0A534KXP2-F1
#
_cell.length_a   1.000
_cell.length_b   1.000
_cell.length_c   1.000
_cell.angle_alpha   90.00
_cell.angle_beta   90.00
_cell.angle_gamma   90.00
#
_symmetry.space_group_name_H-M   'P 1'
#
loop_
_entity.id
_entity.type
_entity.pdbx_description
1 polymer ?
#
loop_
_entity_poly.entity_id
_entity_poly.type
_entity_poly.pdbx_seq_one_letter_code
_entity_poly.pdbx_strand_id
1 'polypeptide(L)'
;MASRRRWASMPRGRSAPIRRCSIRRPCSRNGAQSSLRIPGESSLPGRDSARPMRRIALILAFVLALPAAVAWVRLPPGEHWETPHDTGPQLMPPNPAVGTWPPYLRRQAPGPLPTPAQTTGVARIVVLLIDFTDVAHDPSHDGPYFDVRMNAAGGSAHSVGSYYQEVSRGALTVNATVIPMWFHSTHPMSDYGADSATGVDDANGPIYRLVTEAVRAADATVNFAQFDSNGDGVVDHLMVVHAGAGQESSPSNKDLIWSHRWDVLDADPTTPGSQSLTADGVQIYGYTMESEDFVIGTVAHEFGHDLGLRDLYDTDGSSAGAGVWDIMSLGSWNGAPAGSSPAHMSAWSLLRLGWVTPTDVRTAQVGAAVDAIETSGKVFRLSLSGTTSEYFLIENRQPIGFDTALPGSGLLIWHVDDSQTS
;
A
#
# COMPACT_ATOMS: atom_id res chain seq x y z
N MET A 1 38.31 -50.33 -13.43
CA MET A 1 38.35 -49.16 -14.33
C MET A 1 38.42 -47.91 -13.48
N ALA A 2 39.54 -47.19 -13.58
CA ALA A 2 39.88 -46.04 -12.75
C ALA A 2 39.82 -44.75 -13.58
N SER A 3 39.41 -43.63 -12.98
CA SER A 3 39.77 -42.29 -13.44
C SER A 3 39.54 -41.26 -12.33
N ARG A 4 40.60 -41.03 -11.54
CA ARG A 4 40.81 -39.83 -10.72
C ARG A 4 41.38 -38.72 -11.62
N ARG A 5 41.05 -37.45 -11.36
CA ARG A 5 41.94 -36.32 -11.74
C ARG A 5 42.10 -35.35 -10.57
N ARG A 6 43.37 -35.01 -10.32
CA ARG A 6 43.87 -34.06 -9.32
C ARG A 6 43.98 -32.65 -9.90
N TRP A 7 43.68 -31.67 -9.05
CA TRP A 7 44.36 -30.41 -8.73
C TRP A 7 45.60 -29.97 -9.55
N ALA A 8 45.60 -28.68 -9.92
CA ALA A 8 46.79 -27.84 -10.08
C ALA A 8 46.48 -26.39 -9.65
N SER A 9 47.48 -25.70 -9.11
CA SER A 9 47.43 -24.47 -8.31
C SER A 9 48.12 -23.26 -8.96
N MET A 10 47.50 -22.08 -8.83
CA MET A 10 48.05 -20.70 -8.68
C MET A 10 48.99 -20.08 -9.75
N PRO A 11 48.97 -18.74 -9.98
CA PRO A 11 49.45 -17.75 -9.00
C PRO A 11 48.68 -16.41 -8.86
N ARG A 12 48.97 -15.75 -7.73
CA ARG A 12 48.51 -14.42 -7.28
C ARG A 12 49.15 -13.28 -8.09
N GLY A 13 48.38 -12.23 -8.39
CA GLY A 13 48.83 -10.97 -9.01
C GLY A 13 48.24 -9.75 -8.30
N ARG A 14 49.05 -8.72 -8.11
CA ARG A 14 48.91 -7.63 -7.12
C ARG A 14 47.91 -6.52 -7.48
N SER A 15 47.42 -5.91 -6.41
CA SER A 15 46.70 -4.64 -6.26
C SER A 15 47.38 -3.41 -6.90
N ALA A 16 46.58 -2.51 -7.48
CA ALA A 16 46.97 -1.16 -7.90
C ALA A 16 46.08 -0.10 -7.20
N PRO A 17 46.61 1.06 -6.77
CA PRO A 17 45.89 2.05 -5.97
C PRO A 17 45.25 3.16 -6.81
N ILE A 18 44.07 3.63 -6.39
CA ILE A 18 43.39 4.83 -6.91
C ILE A 18 43.97 6.07 -6.21
N ARG A 19 44.39 7.06 -7.00
CA ARG A 19 45.00 8.32 -6.56
C ARG A 19 43.96 9.26 -5.96
N ARG A 20 44.25 9.76 -4.75
CA ARG A 20 43.74 11.04 -4.22
C ARG A 20 44.52 12.19 -4.86
N CYS A 21 43.82 13.25 -5.26
CA CYS A 21 44.41 14.57 -5.46
C CYS A 21 43.64 15.57 -4.60
N SER A 22 44.38 16.30 -3.77
CA SER A 22 43.88 17.35 -2.89
C SER A 22 44.66 18.63 -3.18
N ILE A 23 43.98 19.77 -3.03
CA ILE A 23 44.51 21.05 -2.55
C ILE A 23 45.34 21.88 -3.56
N ARG A 24 44.81 23.05 -4.02
CA ARG A 24 45.04 24.41 -3.47
C ARG A 24 44.58 25.52 -4.45
N ARG A 25 43.78 26.47 -3.93
CA ARG A 25 43.69 27.90 -4.31
C ARG A 25 45.00 28.62 -3.89
N PRO A 26 45.41 29.84 -4.36
CA PRO A 26 44.60 31.07 -4.22
C PRO A 26 44.87 32.28 -5.18
N CYS A 27 44.02 33.31 -5.03
CA CYS A 27 44.24 34.77 -5.26
C CYS A 27 44.54 35.24 -6.71
N SER A 28 44.22 36.44 -7.21
CA SER A 28 43.77 37.71 -6.65
C SER A 28 43.25 38.62 -7.80
N ARG A 29 42.30 39.51 -7.46
CA ARG A 29 41.91 40.82 -8.03
C ARG A 29 42.90 41.53 -8.98
N ASN A 30 42.41 42.20 -10.04
CA ASN A 30 42.10 43.66 -10.14
C ASN A 30 42.14 44.20 -11.60
N GLY A 31 41.29 45.21 -11.87
CA GLY A 31 41.51 46.29 -12.85
C GLY A 31 40.92 46.06 -14.26
N ALA A 32 39.75 46.58 -14.65
CA ALA A 32 39.29 47.97 -14.82
C ALA A 32 39.49 48.54 -16.24
N GLN A 33 38.47 49.31 -16.66
CA GLN A 33 38.38 50.28 -17.77
C GLN A 33 38.03 49.70 -19.17
N SER A 34 37.13 50.29 -19.96
CA SER A 34 36.30 51.50 -19.79
C SER A 34 35.33 51.64 -20.99
N SER A 35 34.25 52.39 -20.73
CA SER A 35 33.56 53.32 -21.67
C SER A 35 32.59 52.72 -22.71
N LEU A 36 31.45 53.31 -23.07
CA LEU A 36 30.80 54.58 -22.71
C LEU A 36 29.34 54.60 -23.27
N ARG A 37 28.44 55.24 -22.52
CA ARG A 37 27.29 56.11 -22.92
C ARG A 37 25.99 55.57 -23.57
N ILE A 38 24.95 55.53 -22.72
CA ILE A 38 23.58 56.10 -22.87
C ILE A 38 23.68 57.63 -22.56
N PRO A 39 22.85 58.62 -23.01
CA PRO A 39 21.35 58.72 -22.97
C PRO A 39 20.72 59.47 -24.19
N GLY A 40 19.41 59.69 -24.34
CA GLY A 40 18.24 59.53 -23.48
C GLY A 40 16.95 60.04 -24.18
N GLU A 41 15.87 60.01 -23.40
CA GLU A 41 14.50 60.54 -23.57
C GLU A 41 14.43 61.94 -24.23
N SER A 42 13.34 62.47 -24.81
CA SER A 42 11.90 62.44 -24.54
C SER A 42 11.20 63.25 -25.65
N SER A 43 9.86 63.13 -25.78
CA SER A 43 8.86 64.22 -25.94
C SER A 43 7.74 63.94 -26.95
N LEU A 44 6.50 64.06 -26.46
CA LEU A 44 5.28 64.40 -27.21
C LEU A 44 5.13 65.93 -27.21
N PRO A 45 4.45 66.55 -28.18
CA PRO A 45 3.02 66.90 -27.98
C PRO A 45 2.16 66.86 -29.26
N GLY A 46 0.82 66.82 -29.11
CA GLY A 46 -0.15 66.76 -30.20
C GLY A 46 -0.81 68.08 -30.63
N ARG A 47 -1.69 68.03 -31.64
CA ARG A 47 -3.04 68.65 -31.67
C ARG A 47 -3.78 68.48 -33.00
N ASP A 48 -5.08 68.17 -32.86
CA ASP A 48 -6.29 68.62 -33.58
C ASP A 48 -6.40 68.56 -35.12
N SER A 49 -7.45 67.89 -35.63
CA SER A 49 -8.70 68.57 -36.05
C SER A 49 -9.79 67.64 -36.66
N ALA A 50 -11.06 68.03 -36.42
CA ALA A 50 -12.30 67.78 -37.16
C ALA A 50 -13.16 66.48 -36.93
N ARG A 51 -14.34 66.69 -36.30
CA ARG A 51 -15.59 65.88 -36.33
C ARG A 51 -16.44 66.24 -37.59
N PRO A 52 -17.69 65.74 -37.86
CA PRO A 52 -18.50 64.64 -37.27
C PRO A 52 -19.28 63.74 -38.29
N MET A 53 -19.96 62.70 -37.75
CA MET A 53 -21.24 62.11 -38.20
C MET A 53 -21.32 61.36 -39.55
N ARG A 54 -21.51 60.02 -39.48
CA ARG A 54 -22.75 59.31 -39.85
C ARG A 54 -22.56 57.79 -39.76
N ARG A 55 -23.64 57.09 -39.36
CA ARG A 55 -23.92 55.64 -39.49
C ARG A 55 -23.58 54.75 -38.28
N ILE A 56 -24.30 54.99 -37.18
CA ILE A 56 -24.83 53.90 -36.34
C ILE A 56 -26.03 53.33 -37.10
N ALA A 57 -25.88 52.12 -37.63
CA ALA A 57 -26.94 51.17 -38.04
C ALA A 57 -26.33 50.23 -39.10
N LEU A 58 -25.66 49.16 -38.65
CA LEU A 58 -25.40 47.90 -39.39
C LEU A 58 -24.44 46.96 -38.64
N ILE A 59 -24.54 46.91 -37.30
CA ILE A 59 -23.96 45.82 -36.49
C ILE A 59 -25.00 45.43 -35.43
N LEU A 60 -26.16 44.97 -35.90
CA LEU A 60 -27.22 44.43 -35.04
C LEU A 60 -28.12 43.42 -35.78
N ALA A 61 -27.54 42.72 -36.77
CA ALA A 61 -28.23 41.69 -37.55
C ALA A 61 -27.32 40.48 -37.86
N PHE A 62 -26.29 40.25 -37.05
CA PHE A 62 -25.44 39.04 -37.11
C PHE A 62 -25.28 38.34 -35.75
N VAL A 63 -26.21 38.60 -34.82
CA VAL A 63 -26.29 37.95 -33.50
C VAL A 63 -27.62 37.19 -33.30
N LEU A 64 -28.47 37.09 -34.33
CA LEU A 64 -29.81 36.48 -34.22
C LEU A 64 -30.12 35.36 -35.22
N ALA A 65 -29.10 34.65 -35.70
CA ALA A 65 -29.31 33.44 -36.50
C ALA A 65 -28.11 32.48 -36.44
N LEU A 66 -27.87 31.87 -35.28
CA LEU A 66 -27.21 30.57 -35.21
C LEU A 66 -28.02 29.67 -34.25
N PRO A 67 -28.19 28.38 -34.59
CA PRO A 67 -29.33 27.57 -34.17
C PRO A 67 -29.16 27.05 -32.75
N ALA A 68 -30.28 26.68 -32.15
CA ALA A 68 -30.39 25.89 -30.93
C ALA A 68 -29.53 24.61 -31.02
N ALA A 69 -28.30 24.69 -30.53
CA ALA A 69 -27.44 23.56 -30.18
C ALA A 69 -26.37 24.03 -29.17
N VAL A 70 -26.76 24.85 -28.19
CA VAL A 70 -26.01 24.88 -26.94
C VAL A 70 -26.52 23.68 -26.18
N ALA A 71 -25.78 22.58 -26.33
CA ALA A 71 -25.86 21.47 -25.42
C ALA A 71 -25.92 22.04 -24.00
N TRP A 72 -26.93 21.63 -23.26
CA TRP A 72 -26.83 21.60 -21.82
C TRP A 72 -25.67 20.67 -21.50
N VAL A 73 -24.44 21.18 -21.55
CA VAL A 73 -23.36 20.64 -20.76
C VAL A 73 -23.79 20.98 -19.34
N ARG A 74 -24.65 20.11 -18.77
CA ARG A 74 -24.56 19.87 -17.34
C ARG A 74 -23.11 19.46 -17.17
N LEU A 75 -22.29 20.40 -16.69
CA LEU A 75 -21.12 19.99 -15.93
C LEU A 75 -21.69 18.98 -14.92
N PRO A 76 -21.11 17.77 -14.81
CA PRO A 76 -21.50 16.89 -13.71
C PRO A 76 -21.44 17.75 -12.43
N PRO A 77 -22.43 17.62 -11.52
CA PRO A 77 -22.32 18.27 -10.22
C PRO A 77 -20.91 17.95 -9.72
N GLY A 78 -20.13 18.97 -9.37
CA GLY A 78 -18.83 18.73 -8.75
C GLY A 78 -19.10 17.80 -7.58
N GLU A 79 -18.54 16.58 -7.63
CA GLU A 79 -18.73 15.59 -6.58
C GLU A 79 -18.14 16.19 -5.31
N HIS A 80 -19.01 16.71 -4.44
CA HIS A 80 -18.60 17.29 -3.18
C HIS A 80 -18.48 16.16 -2.17
N TRP A 81 -17.34 15.47 -2.22
CA TRP A 81 -16.88 14.64 -1.13
C TRP A 81 -16.33 15.57 -0.04
N GLU A 82 -17.16 15.88 0.95
CA GLU A 82 -16.62 16.49 2.18
C GLU A 82 -15.90 15.41 2.97
N THR A 83 -14.57 15.46 2.97
CA THR A 83 -13.75 14.79 4.00
C THR A 83 -13.93 15.60 5.28
N PRO A 84 -14.64 15.12 6.31
CA PRO A 84 -14.65 15.82 7.58
C PRO A 84 -13.21 15.88 8.11
N HIS A 85 -12.87 16.93 8.86
CA HIS A 85 -11.56 17.12 9.50
C HIS A 85 -11.10 15.98 10.42
N ASP A 86 -11.95 14.97 10.59
CA ASP A 86 -11.89 13.89 11.56
C ASP A 86 -11.83 12.51 10.89
N THR A 87 -11.54 12.41 9.59
CA THR A 87 -11.36 11.12 8.92
C THR A 87 -10.07 11.07 8.12
N GLY A 88 -9.10 10.36 8.66
CA GLY A 88 -7.91 9.92 7.93
C GLY A 88 -7.96 8.41 7.69
N PRO A 89 -7.45 7.94 6.55
CA PRO A 89 -7.31 6.51 6.24
C PRO A 89 -6.37 5.78 7.24
N GLN A 90 -6.48 4.45 7.41
CA GLN A 90 -5.50 3.51 7.97
C GLN A 90 -4.52 3.36 6.82
N LEU A 91 -3.91 4.49 6.45
CA LEU A 91 -2.66 4.45 5.74
C LEU A 91 -1.63 4.20 6.82
N MET A 92 -1.62 2.96 7.26
CA MET A 92 -0.49 2.43 7.97
C MET A 92 0.23 1.60 6.93
N PRO A 93 1.26 2.20 6.30
CA PRO A 93 1.85 1.62 5.12
C PRO A 93 2.64 0.37 5.49
N PRO A 94 2.74 -0.61 4.57
CA PRO A 94 3.67 -1.71 4.73
C PRO A 94 5.12 -1.21 4.83
N ASN A 95 5.41 0.04 4.40
CA ASN A 95 6.66 0.75 4.64
C ASN A 95 6.47 2.03 5.49
N PRO A 96 6.57 1.98 6.83
CA PRO A 96 6.45 3.15 7.71
C PRO A 96 7.58 4.17 7.60
N ALA A 97 8.67 3.87 6.89
CA ALA A 97 9.82 4.76 6.80
C ALA A 97 9.57 6.00 5.92
N VAL A 98 8.36 6.14 5.36
CA VAL A 98 8.02 7.16 4.38
C VAL A 98 6.62 7.70 4.68
N GLY A 99 6.50 9.02 4.91
CA GLY A 99 5.22 9.72 5.16
C GLY A 99 5.02 10.22 6.60
N THR A 100 4.01 11.06 6.81
CA THR A 100 3.50 11.49 8.13
C THR A 100 2.00 11.31 8.15
N TRP A 101 1.45 10.69 9.20
CA TRP A 101 0.09 10.16 9.21
C TRP A 101 -0.78 10.83 10.28
N PRO A 102 -1.98 11.34 9.95
CA PRO A 102 -2.85 11.98 10.93
C PRO A 102 -3.48 10.95 11.90
N PRO A 103 -3.75 11.34 13.16
CA PRO A 103 -4.38 10.47 14.16
C PRO A 103 -5.83 10.12 13.80
N TYR A 104 -6.19 8.84 13.99
CA TYR A 104 -7.46 8.23 13.55
C TYR A 104 -8.67 8.58 14.42
N LEU A 105 -9.83 8.69 13.78
CA LEU A 105 -11.15 8.57 14.43
C LEU A 105 -12.00 7.56 13.67
N ARG A 106 -12.49 6.52 14.37
CA ARG A 106 -13.42 5.53 13.82
C ARG A 106 -14.80 6.15 13.64
N ARG A 107 -15.28 6.25 12.40
CA ARG A 107 -16.73 6.28 12.15
C ARG A 107 -17.32 4.89 12.33
N GLN A 108 -18.57 4.84 12.76
CA GLN A 108 -19.32 3.59 12.90
C GLN A 108 -19.66 3.06 11.50
N ALA A 109 -19.50 1.76 11.28
CA ALA A 109 -19.78 1.14 9.99
C ALA A 109 -21.24 1.40 9.57
N PRO A 110 -21.50 1.65 8.27
CA PRO A 110 -22.82 1.99 7.77
C PRO A 110 -23.81 0.82 7.65
N GLY A 111 -23.46 -0.35 8.20
CA GLY A 111 -24.16 -1.63 7.99
C GLY A 111 -23.77 -2.68 9.03
N PRO A 112 -24.08 -3.99 8.81
CA PRO A 112 -23.58 -5.04 9.68
C PRO A 112 -22.05 -4.93 9.79
N LEU A 113 -21.55 -5.00 11.03
CA LEU A 113 -20.11 -5.12 11.22
C LEU A 113 -19.70 -6.53 10.79
N PRO A 114 -18.63 -6.67 10.00
CA PRO A 114 -18.12 -7.98 9.67
C PRO A 114 -17.77 -8.72 10.95
N THR A 115 -18.11 -10.01 10.97
CA THR A 115 -17.60 -10.95 11.95
C THR A 115 -16.07 -10.98 11.80
N PRO A 116 -15.31 -11.11 12.91
CA PRO A 116 -13.86 -11.25 12.80
C PRO A 116 -13.49 -12.34 11.78
N ALA A 117 -12.56 -12.02 10.89
CA ALA A 117 -12.17 -12.91 9.80
C ALA A 117 -11.76 -14.29 10.32
N GLN A 118 -12.08 -15.31 9.54
CA GLN A 118 -11.65 -16.67 9.86
C GLN A 118 -10.13 -16.76 9.69
N THR A 119 -9.42 -17.00 10.80
CA THR A 119 -7.97 -17.19 10.78
C THR A 119 -7.56 -18.60 10.38
N THR A 120 -8.51 -19.51 10.15
CA THR A 120 -8.26 -20.90 9.75
C THR A 120 -9.24 -21.35 8.68
N GLY A 121 -8.92 -22.43 7.97
CA GLY A 121 -9.74 -22.94 6.88
C GLY A 121 -9.39 -22.28 5.56
N VAL A 122 -10.40 -21.93 4.76
CA VAL A 122 -10.20 -21.33 3.43
C VAL A 122 -10.65 -19.89 3.45
N ALA A 123 -9.71 -18.96 3.31
CA ALA A 123 -10.02 -17.55 3.07
C ALA A 123 -10.28 -17.35 1.57
N ARG A 124 -11.50 -16.95 1.23
CA ARG A 124 -11.89 -16.61 -0.14
C ARG A 124 -11.67 -15.13 -0.37
N ILE A 125 -10.85 -14.79 -1.34
CA ILE A 125 -10.55 -13.40 -1.71
C ILE A 125 -11.11 -13.15 -3.10
N VAL A 126 -11.90 -12.11 -3.30
CA VAL A 126 -12.21 -11.63 -4.66
C VAL A 126 -11.20 -10.56 -5.05
N VAL A 127 -10.57 -10.71 -6.22
CA VAL A 127 -9.59 -9.75 -6.75
C VAL A 127 -10.18 -9.06 -7.97
N LEU A 128 -10.37 -7.74 -7.87
CA LEU A 128 -10.79 -6.88 -8.98
C LEU A 128 -9.57 -6.14 -9.54
N LEU A 129 -9.52 -5.98 -10.87
CA LEU A 129 -8.46 -5.26 -11.57
C LEU A 129 -9.05 -3.97 -12.15
N ILE A 130 -8.43 -2.80 -11.92
CA ILE A 130 -8.92 -1.51 -12.42
C ILE A 130 -7.82 -0.62 -12.98
N ASP A 131 -8.02 -0.07 -14.16
CA ASP A 131 -7.14 0.93 -14.76
C ASP A 131 -7.82 2.31 -14.88
N PHE A 132 -7.06 3.29 -15.37
CA PHE A 132 -7.46 4.71 -15.36
C PHE A 132 -7.45 5.31 -16.76
N THR A 133 -8.07 6.48 -16.90
CA THR A 133 -8.11 7.19 -18.20
C THR A 133 -6.72 7.60 -18.73
N ASP A 134 -5.74 7.76 -17.83
CA ASP A 134 -4.37 8.20 -18.13
C ASP A 134 -3.30 7.14 -17.81
N VAL A 135 -3.64 6.09 -17.08
CA VAL A 135 -2.75 4.97 -16.72
C VAL A 135 -3.41 3.67 -17.13
N ALA A 136 -2.92 3.08 -18.23
CA ALA A 136 -3.30 1.75 -18.66
C ALA A 136 -2.47 0.69 -17.93
N HIS A 137 -3.08 -0.48 -17.70
CA HIS A 137 -2.37 -1.66 -17.19
C HIS A 137 -1.33 -2.18 -18.18
N ASP A 138 -0.32 -2.89 -17.68
CA ASP A 138 0.58 -3.65 -18.54
C ASP A 138 -0.19 -4.83 -19.18
N PRO A 139 -0.21 -4.98 -20.51
CA PRO A 139 -0.93 -6.07 -21.17
C PRO A 139 -0.47 -7.48 -20.77
N SER A 140 0.70 -7.62 -20.13
CA SER A 140 1.20 -8.88 -19.59
C SER A 140 0.71 -9.18 -18.16
N HIS A 141 0.10 -8.20 -17.49
CA HIS A 141 -0.55 -8.37 -16.19
C HIS A 141 -2.02 -8.78 -16.38
N ASP A 142 -2.21 -10.00 -16.88
CA ASP A 142 -3.52 -10.61 -17.09
C ASP A 142 -3.98 -11.45 -15.88
N GLY A 143 -5.17 -12.04 -15.96
CA GLY A 143 -5.70 -12.91 -14.90
C GLY A 143 -4.71 -13.99 -14.42
N PRO A 144 -4.11 -14.78 -15.32
CA PRO A 144 -3.05 -15.74 -14.99
C PRO A 144 -1.84 -15.16 -14.27
N TYR A 145 -1.39 -13.94 -14.62
CA TYR A 145 -0.30 -13.26 -13.91
C TYR A 145 -0.62 -13.08 -12.43
N PHE A 146 -1.81 -12.57 -12.11
CA PHE A 146 -2.22 -12.37 -10.71
C PHE A 146 -2.56 -13.69 -10.01
N ASP A 147 -3.19 -14.63 -10.71
CA ASP A 147 -3.57 -15.94 -10.15
C ASP A 147 -2.34 -16.70 -9.63
N VAL A 148 -1.25 -16.74 -10.40
CA VAL A 148 0.00 -17.37 -9.94
C VAL A 148 0.57 -16.67 -8.70
N ARG A 149 0.52 -15.33 -8.65
CA ARG A 149 1.07 -14.54 -7.53
C ARG A 149 0.24 -14.66 -6.26
N MET A 150 -1.06 -14.93 -6.38
CA MET A 150 -1.95 -15.14 -5.24
C MET A 150 -2.03 -16.60 -4.80
N ASN A 151 -2.14 -17.54 -5.75
CA ASN A 151 -2.60 -18.91 -5.50
C ASN A 151 -1.55 -20.00 -5.74
N ALA A 152 -0.37 -19.70 -6.29
CA ALA A 152 0.60 -20.77 -6.57
C ALA A 152 0.93 -21.55 -5.28
N ALA A 153 0.88 -22.89 -5.37
CA ALA A 153 1.04 -23.77 -4.22
C ALA A 153 2.09 -24.86 -4.46
N GLY A 154 2.58 -25.46 -3.37
CA GLY A 154 3.63 -26.49 -3.39
C GLY A 154 4.95 -26.00 -2.80
N GLY A 155 5.89 -26.94 -2.57
CA GLY A 155 7.11 -26.66 -1.78
C GLY A 155 8.13 -25.70 -2.40
N SER A 156 7.92 -25.27 -3.65
CA SER A 156 8.73 -24.25 -4.32
C SER A 156 7.90 -23.06 -4.82
N ALA A 157 6.61 -23.01 -4.46
CA ALA A 157 5.73 -21.93 -4.86
C ALA A 157 6.04 -20.67 -4.07
N HIS A 158 5.92 -19.53 -4.73
CA HIS A 158 6.21 -18.23 -4.17
C HIS A 158 5.06 -17.29 -4.49
N SER A 159 4.08 -17.26 -3.60
CA SER A 159 2.81 -16.53 -3.73
C SER A 159 2.33 -16.11 -2.35
N VAL A 160 1.29 -15.27 -2.31
CA VAL A 160 0.59 -14.94 -1.05
C VAL A 160 0.05 -16.21 -0.39
N GLY A 161 -0.54 -17.11 -1.17
CA GLY A 161 -1.05 -18.38 -0.67
C GLY A 161 0.03 -19.32 -0.13
N SER A 162 1.20 -19.39 -0.77
CA SER A 162 2.31 -20.21 -0.23
C SER A 162 2.92 -19.60 1.02
N TYR A 163 2.98 -18.27 1.13
CA TYR A 163 3.37 -17.58 2.36
C TYR A 163 2.44 -17.97 3.51
N TYR A 164 1.13 -17.78 3.35
CA TYR A 164 0.15 -18.10 4.40
C TYR A 164 0.09 -19.59 4.72
N GLN A 165 0.25 -20.47 3.72
CA GLN A 165 0.35 -21.91 3.94
C GLN A 165 1.57 -22.27 4.82
N GLU A 166 2.70 -21.61 4.61
CA GLU A 166 3.93 -21.80 5.38
C GLU A 166 3.79 -21.27 6.82
N VAL A 167 3.47 -19.98 6.99
CA VAL A 167 3.46 -19.33 8.32
C VAL A 167 2.34 -19.84 9.23
N SER A 168 1.21 -20.25 8.64
CA SER A 168 0.08 -20.84 9.39
C SER A 168 0.25 -22.33 9.65
N ARG A 169 1.29 -22.98 9.11
CA ARG A 169 1.49 -24.44 9.15
C ARG A 169 0.29 -25.20 8.58
N GLY A 170 -0.32 -24.63 7.54
CA GLY A 170 -1.51 -25.16 6.89
C GLY A 170 -2.82 -24.99 7.66
N ALA A 171 -2.85 -24.15 8.69
CA ALA A 171 -4.10 -23.79 9.35
C ALA A 171 -4.98 -22.90 8.46
N LEU A 172 -4.39 -22.08 7.58
CA LEU A 172 -5.08 -21.23 6.62
C LEU A 172 -4.65 -21.54 5.19
N THR A 173 -5.62 -21.61 4.29
CA THR A 173 -5.44 -21.68 2.85
C THR A 173 -6.06 -20.44 2.21
N VAL A 174 -5.25 -19.68 1.47
CA VAL A 174 -5.75 -18.58 0.63
C VAL A 174 -6.29 -19.16 -0.67
N ASN A 175 -7.49 -18.72 -1.06
CA ASN A 175 -8.12 -19.04 -2.32
C ASN A 175 -8.65 -17.75 -2.97
N ALA A 176 -7.80 -17.10 -3.75
CA ALA A 176 -8.15 -15.90 -4.47
C ALA A 176 -8.86 -16.22 -5.78
N THR A 177 -9.98 -15.56 -6.06
CA THR A 177 -10.65 -15.58 -7.35
C THR A 177 -10.31 -14.27 -8.07
N VAL A 178 -9.39 -14.36 -9.03
CA VAL A 178 -9.04 -13.23 -9.89
C VAL A 178 -10.09 -13.08 -10.98
N ILE A 179 -10.77 -11.93 -11.00
CA ILE A 179 -11.65 -11.57 -12.09
C ILE A 179 -10.77 -11.14 -13.27
N PRO A 180 -10.72 -11.90 -14.38
CA PRO A 180 -9.70 -11.72 -15.43
C PRO A 180 -10.02 -10.53 -16.36
N MET A 181 -10.85 -9.60 -15.92
CA MET A 181 -11.27 -8.41 -16.64
C MET A 181 -10.71 -7.18 -15.93
N TRP A 182 -10.02 -6.34 -16.68
CA TRP A 182 -9.70 -4.98 -16.25
C TRP A 182 -10.95 -4.12 -16.41
N PHE A 183 -11.43 -3.59 -15.30
CA PHE A 183 -12.43 -2.54 -15.28
C PHE A 183 -11.74 -1.19 -15.54
N HIS A 184 -12.48 -0.23 -16.08
CA HIS A 184 -11.92 1.03 -16.53
C HIS A 184 -12.55 2.17 -15.73
N SER A 185 -11.73 2.88 -14.94
CA SER A 185 -12.17 4.08 -14.26
C SER A 185 -12.49 5.19 -15.28
N THR A 186 -13.49 6.01 -14.99
CA THR A 186 -13.78 7.22 -15.77
C THR A 186 -12.90 8.40 -15.41
N HIS A 187 -11.94 8.21 -14.50
CA HIS A 187 -11.07 9.23 -13.94
C HIS A 187 -9.58 8.91 -14.14
N PRO A 188 -8.68 9.91 -14.10
CA PRO A 188 -7.24 9.67 -14.01
C PRO A 188 -6.85 9.12 -12.63
N MET A 189 -5.67 8.50 -12.52
CA MET A 189 -5.17 7.97 -11.24
C MET A 189 -5.12 9.04 -10.13
N SER A 190 -4.72 10.27 -10.48
CA SER A 190 -4.60 11.38 -9.54
C SER A 190 -5.93 11.86 -8.94
N ASP A 191 -7.07 11.53 -9.54
CA ASP A 191 -8.37 11.81 -8.91
C ASP A 191 -8.57 11.00 -7.61
N TYR A 192 -7.79 9.93 -7.45
CA TYR A 192 -7.79 9.03 -6.30
C TYR A 192 -6.51 9.11 -5.48
N GLY A 193 -5.34 8.98 -6.12
CA GLY A 193 -4.03 8.85 -5.46
C GLY A 193 -3.27 10.15 -5.22
N ALA A 194 -3.93 11.31 -5.31
CA ALA A 194 -3.25 12.58 -5.06
C ALA A 194 -3.08 12.86 -3.56
N ASP A 195 -1.84 13.10 -3.13
CA ASP A 195 -1.51 13.54 -1.76
C ASP A 195 -1.92 14.99 -1.52
N SER A 196 -2.52 15.27 -0.36
CA SER A 196 -2.64 16.64 0.14
C SER A 196 -1.34 17.11 0.81
N ALA A 197 -1.33 18.34 1.33
CA ALA A 197 -0.19 18.83 2.12
C ALA A 197 -0.03 18.10 3.46
N THR A 198 -1.04 17.35 3.90
CA THR A 198 -1.15 16.78 5.25
C THR A 198 -1.40 15.28 5.27
N GLY A 199 -1.55 14.65 4.11
CA GLY A 199 -1.88 13.23 3.99
C GLY A 199 -1.52 12.67 2.63
N VAL A 200 -1.80 11.39 2.46
CA VAL A 200 -1.59 10.60 1.24
C VAL A 200 -2.97 10.16 0.73
N ASP A 201 -3.13 10.11 -0.58
CA ASP A 201 -4.38 9.71 -1.24
C ASP A 201 -5.64 10.43 -0.72
N ASP A 202 -5.49 11.69 -0.29
CA ASP A 202 -6.53 12.45 0.41
C ASP A 202 -6.85 13.82 -0.20
N ALA A 203 -6.12 14.28 -1.22
CA ALA A 203 -6.30 15.62 -1.79
C ALA A 203 -7.67 15.82 -2.43
N ASN A 204 -8.24 14.77 -3.01
CA ASN A 204 -9.46 14.81 -3.81
C ASN A 204 -10.65 14.10 -3.15
N GLY A 205 -10.53 13.75 -1.86
CA GLY A 205 -11.53 12.99 -1.12
C GLY A 205 -11.02 11.60 -0.75
N PRO A 206 -11.90 10.72 -0.25
CA PRO A 206 -11.48 9.42 0.26
C PRO A 206 -11.13 8.44 -0.86
N ILE A 207 -9.99 7.75 -0.72
CA ILE A 207 -9.48 6.76 -1.66
C ILE A 207 -10.46 5.59 -1.95
N TYR A 208 -11.33 5.22 -0.99
CA TYR A 208 -12.34 4.17 -1.17
C TYR A 208 -13.41 4.47 -2.25
N ARG A 209 -13.39 5.68 -2.83
CA ARG A 209 -14.14 6.00 -4.05
C ARG A 209 -13.77 5.09 -5.21
N LEU A 210 -12.48 4.75 -5.35
CA LEU A 210 -12.02 3.84 -6.40
C LEU A 210 -12.63 2.45 -6.23
N VAL A 211 -12.71 1.97 -4.98
CA VAL A 211 -13.37 0.69 -4.65
C VAL A 211 -14.86 0.73 -5.02
N THR A 212 -15.53 1.83 -4.72
CA THR A 212 -16.93 2.04 -5.09
C THR A 212 -17.14 1.98 -6.59
N GLU A 213 -16.27 2.62 -7.37
CA GLU A 213 -16.31 2.56 -8.84
C GLU A 213 -16.03 1.15 -9.36
N ALA A 214 -14.97 0.50 -8.87
CA ALA A 214 -14.59 -0.85 -9.29
C ALA A 214 -15.69 -1.88 -9.02
N VAL A 215 -16.29 -1.86 -7.83
CA VAL A 215 -17.41 -2.76 -7.46
C VAL A 215 -18.61 -2.51 -8.36
N ARG A 216 -19.00 -1.26 -8.59
CA ARG A 216 -20.15 -0.93 -9.46
C ARG A 216 -19.91 -1.34 -10.92
N ALA A 217 -18.68 -1.22 -11.41
CA ALA A 217 -18.31 -1.68 -12.74
C ALA A 217 -18.37 -3.22 -12.83
N ALA A 218 -18.02 -3.92 -11.75
CA ALA A 218 -17.97 -5.38 -11.67
C ALA A 218 -19.32 -6.05 -11.40
N ASP A 219 -20.26 -5.39 -10.70
CA ASP A 219 -21.54 -5.92 -10.18
C ASP A 219 -22.38 -6.67 -11.25
N ALA A 220 -22.37 -6.22 -12.50
CA ALA A 220 -23.10 -6.90 -13.57
C ALA A 220 -22.50 -8.28 -13.98
N THR A 221 -21.26 -8.57 -13.56
CA THR A 221 -20.47 -9.73 -14.01
C THR A 221 -19.88 -10.57 -12.89
N VAL A 222 -19.80 -10.02 -11.68
CA VAL A 222 -19.24 -10.67 -10.49
C VAL A 222 -20.34 -10.79 -9.46
N ASN A 223 -20.60 -12.01 -8.99
CA ASN A 223 -21.55 -12.24 -7.91
C ASN A 223 -20.83 -12.15 -6.55
N PHE A 224 -20.91 -11.01 -5.89
CA PHE A 224 -20.22 -10.74 -4.62
C PHE A 224 -20.73 -11.59 -3.46
N ALA A 225 -21.99 -12.04 -3.50
CA ALA A 225 -22.54 -12.91 -2.46
C ALA A 225 -21.83 -14.28 -2.35
N GLN A 226 -21.02 -14.66 -3.35
CA GLN A 226 -20.19 -15.87 -3.27
C GLN A 226 -19.00 -15.74 -2.31
N PHE A 227 -18.67 -14.51 -1.90
CA PHE A 227 -17.52 -14.18 -1.06
C PHE A 227 -17.92 -13.80 0.38
N ASP A 228 -19.19 -13.94 0.74
CA ASP A 228 -19.66 -13.97 2.13
C ASP A 228 -19.75 -15.44 2.58
N SER A 229 -18.62 -16.03 2.97
CA SER A 229 -18.55 -17.45 3.33
C SER A 229 -19.16 -17.74 4.70
N ASN A 230 -19.26 -16.71 5.55
CA ASN A 230 -19.69 -16.84 6.94
C ASN A 230 -21.19 -16.49 7.13
N GLY A 231 -21.82 -15.85 6.14
CA GLY A 231 -23.24 -15.51 6.08
C GLY A 231 -23.63 -14.31 6.93
N ASP A 232 -22.69 -13.42 7.26
CA ASP A 232 -22.94 -12.20 8.04
C ASP A 232 -23.43 -11.02 7.19
N GLY A 233 -23.52 -11.22 5.87
CA GLY A 233 -23.96 -10.21 4.92
C GLY A 233 -22.86 -9.27 4.46
N VAL A 234 -21.58 -9.59 4.71
CA VAL A 234 -20.42 -8.81 4.27
C VAL A 234 -19.47 -9.70 3.46
N VAL A 235 -18.88 -9.17 2.39
CA VAL A 235 -17.80 -9.88 1.68
C VAL A 235 -16.60 -10.04 2.62
N ASP A 236 -16.12 -11.28 2.77
CA ASP A 236 -15.05 -11.64 3.70
C ASP A 236 -13.75 -10.89 3.38
N HIS A 237 -13.33 -10.93 2.10
CA HIS A 237 -12.09 -10.32 1.63
C HIS A 237 -12.23 -9.80 0.18
N LEU A 238 -12.05 -8.49 -0.01
CA LEU A 238 -11.95 -7.84 -1.31
C LEU A 238 -10.54 -7.27 -1.48
N MET A 239 -9.91 -7.59 -2.60
CA MET A 239 -8.67 -6.96 -3.05
C MET A 239 -8.94 -6.20 -4.35
N VAL A 240 -8.51 -4.96 -4.43
CA VAL A 240 -8.51 -4.15 -5.65
C VAL A 240 -7.07 -3.94 -6.09
N VAL A 241 -6.76 -4.37 -7.31
CA VAL A 241 -5.47 -4.13 -7.93
C VAL A 241 -5.63 -3.01 -8.95
N HIS A 242 -4.86 -1.93 -8.79
CA HIS A 242 -4.89 -0.81 -9.71
C HIS A 242 -3.73 -0.87 -10.72
N ALA A 243 -3.96 -0.36 -11.93
CA ALA A 243 -2.89 -0.19 -12.93
C ALA A 243 -1.83 0.81 -12.45
N GLY A 244 -0.61 0.70 -12.96
CA GLY A 244 0.53 1.53 -12.57
C GLY A 244 1.20 1.09 -11.27
N ALA A 245 2.31 1.77 -10.95
CA ALA A 245 3.11 1.48 -9.76
C ALA A 245 2.49 2.04 -8.48
N GLY A 246 2.73 1.37 -7.35
CA GLY A 246 2.38 1.87 -6.02
C GLY A 246 3.30 3.01 -5.58
N GLN A 247 2.73 3.97 -4.85
CA GLN A 247 3.45 5.14 -4.36
C GLN A 247 4.61 4.77 -3.42
N GLU A 248 4.50 3.69 -2.66
CA GLU A 248 5.52 3.18 -1.75
C GLU A 248 6.83 2.82 -2.48
N SER A 249 6.75 2.48 -3.77
CA SER A 249 7.88 2.20 -4.65
C SER A 249 8.41 3.44 -5.36
N SER A 250 7.68 4.56 -5.31
CA SER A 250 8.03 5.84 -5.95
C SER A 250 7.52 7.04 -5.14
N PRO A 251 7.99 7.23 -3.89
CA PRO A 251 7.34 8.12 -2.92
C PRO A 251 7.45 9.62 -3.24
N SER A 252 8.26 9.98 -4.24
CA SER A 252 8.32 11.35 -4.76
C SER A 252 7.18 11.68 -5.73
N ASN A 253 6.53 10.68 -6.31
CA ASN A 253 5.36 10.89 -7.14
C ASN A 253 4.12 10.95 -6.22
N LYS A 254 3.44 12.09 -6.24
CA LYS A 254 2.36 12.41 -5.31
C LYS A 254 0.96 12.19 -5.90
N ASP A 255 0.92 11.59 -7.09
CA ASP A 255 -0.30 11.24 -7.83
C ASP A 255 -0.53 9.72 -7.90
N LEU A 256 0.40 8.90 -7.37
CA LEU A 256 0.27 7.44 -7.33
C LEU A 256 -0.48 7.03 -6.07
N ILE A 257 -1.27 5.97 -6.18
CA ILE A 257 -1.96 5.35 -5.05
C ILE A 257 -0.96 4.58 -4.20
N TRP A 258 -1.08 4.69 -2.88
CA TRP A 258 -0.29 3.92 -1.93
C TRP A 258 -1.02 2.62 -1.56
N SER A 259 -0.33 1.47 -1.55
CA SER A 259 -0.94 0.18 -1.18
C SER A 259 -1.39 0.12 0.30
N HIS A 260 -2.63 -0.28 0.58
CA HIS A 260 -3.23 -0.21 1.93
C HIS A 260 -4.44 -1.12 2.15
N ARG A 261 -4.82 -1.32 3.42
CA ARG A 261 -6.10 -1.87 3.86
C ARG A 261 -6.98 -0.79 4.48
N TRP A 262 -8.24 -0.70 4.04
CA TRP A 262 -9.19 0.27 4.57
C TRP A 262 -10.63 -0.23 4.50
N ASP A 263 -11.57 0.62 4.92
CA ASP A 263 -13.00 0.34 4.94
C ASP A 263 -13.76 1.33 4.04
N VAL A 264 -14.74 0.86 3.28
CA VAL A 264 -15.70 1.71 2.57
C VAL A 264 -16.70 2.27 3.58
N LEU A 265 -16.61 3.57 3.84
CA LEU A 265 -17.43 4.24 4.86
C LEU A 265 -18.61 5.01 4.28
N ASP A 266 -18.54 5.40 3.00
CA ASP A 266 -19.62 6.09 2.31
C ASP A 266 -19.64 5.70 0.82
N ALA A 267 -20.74 5.11 0.38
CA ALA A 267 -20.88 4.64 -0.99
C ALA A 267 -21.42 5.70 -1.96
N ASP A 268 -21.98 6.82 -1.50
CA ASP A 268 -22.64 7.79 -2.37
C ASP A 268 -22.12 9.23 -2.15
N PRO A 269 -21.38 9.82 -3.13
CA PRO A 269 -20.91 11.19 -3.05
C PRO A 269 -22.03 12.21 -2.82
N THR A 270 -23.21 11.89 -3.34
CA THR A 270 -24.33 12.83 -3.45
C THR A 270 -25.23 12.79 -2.23
N THR A 271 -25.06 11.78 -1.37
CA THR A 271 -25.85 11.57 -0.17
C THR A 271 -24.93 11.37 1.03
N PRO A 272 -24.39 12.46 1.63
CA PRO A 272 -23.51 12.34 2.78
C PRO A 272 -24.20 11.61 3.94
N GLY A 273 -23.54 10.57 4.46
CA GLY A 273 -23.95 9.96 5.72
C GLY A 273 -23.91 8.45 5.69
N SER A 274 -22.71 7.88 5.82
CA SER A 274 -22.49 6.49 6.21
C SER A 274 -23.43 5.53 5.47
N GLN A 275 -23.31 5.49 4.14
CA GLN A 275 -24.04 4.55 3.30
C GLN A 275 -23.20 3.31 3.01
N SER A 276 -23.81 2.14 3.15
CA SER A 276 -23.15 0.87 2.83
C SER A 276 -23.05 0.69 1.32
N LEU A 277 -21.86 0.35 0.82
CA LEU A 277 -21.72 -0.16 -0.53
C LEU A 277 -22.27 -1.59 -0.54
N THR A 278 -23.31 -1.85 -1.32
CA THR A 278 -23.96 -3.17 -1.38
C THR A 278 -23.99 -3.64 -2.82
N ALA A 279 -23.62 -4.90 -3.05
CA ALA A 279 -23.64 -5.60 -4.32
C ALA A 279 -24.17 -7.02 -4.08
N ASP A 280 -25.05 -7.51 -4.94
CA ASP A 280 -25.69 -8.84 -4.79
C ASP A 280 -26.32 -9.16 -3.42
N GLY A 281 -26.74 -8.12 -2.68
CA GLY A 281 -27.34 -8.27 -1.35
C GLY A 281 -26.35 -8.46 -0.20
N VAL A 282 -25.04 -8.33 -0.46
CA VAL A 282 -23.98 -8.30 0.56
C VAL A 282 -23.27 -6.94 0.57
N GLN A 283 -22.77 -6.55 1.74
CA GLN A 283 -22.02 -5.33 1.92
C GLN A 283 -20.56 -5.53 1.48
N ILE A 284 -20.03 -4.55 0.75
CA ILE A 284 -18.60 -4.35 0.60
C ILE A 284 -18.16 -3.36 1.67
N TYR A 285 -17.30 -3.80 2.57
CA TYR A 285 -16.83 -2.99 3.70
C TYR A 285 -15.30 -2.93 3.71
N GLY A 286 -14.62 -3.98 4.18
CA GLY A 286 -13.16 -4.03 4.17
C GLY A 286 -12.61 -4.30 2.79
N TYR A 287 -11.49 -3.66 2.45
CA TYR A 287 -10.76 -3.93 1.22
C TYR A 287 -9.25 -3.75 1.42
N THR A 288 -8.47 -4.43 0.58
CA THR A 288 -7.06 -4.11 0.33
C THR A 288 -6.89 -3.50 -1.06
N MET A 289 -5.94 -2.60 -1.21
CA MET A 289 -5.60 -1.90 -2.44
C MET A 289 -4.11 -2.10 -2.72
N GLU A 290 -3.79 -2.55 -3.92
CA GLU A 290 -2.43 -2.93 -4.32
C GLU A 290 -2.15 -2.48 -5.76
N SER A 291 -0.89 -2.22 -6.09
CA SER A 291 -0.48 -1.91 -7.45
C SER A 291 -0.39 -3.16 -8.34
N GLU A 292 -0.49 -3.01 -9.66
CA GLU A 292 -0.39 -4.15 -10.59
C GLU A 292 0.95 -4.89 -10.51
N ASP A 293 1.99 -4.19 -10.06
CA ASP A 293 3.34 -4.71 -9.87
C ASP A 293 3.65 -5.10 -8.41
N PHE A 294 2.62 -5.24 -7.55
CA PHE A 294 2.75 -5.52 -6.11
C PHE A 294 3.80 -6.59 -5.81
N VAL A 295 4.42 -6.55 -4.64
CA VAL A 295 5.27 -7.66 -4.16
C VAL A 295 4.50 -8.47 -3.13
N ILE A 296 4.86 -9.75 -2.98
CA ILE A 296 4.13 -10.67 -2.08
C ILE A 296 4.10 -10.14 -0.65
N GLY A 297 5.18 -9.49 -0.20
CA GLY A 297 5.24 -8.89 1.12
C GLY A 297 4.20 -7.79 1.38
N THR A 298 3.86 -6.98 0.37
CA THR A 298 2.82 -5.93 0.49
C THR A 298 1.46 -6.57 0.68
N VAL A 299 1.05 -7.43 -0.26
CA VAL A 299 -0.25 -8.11 -0.20
C VAL A 299 -0.39 -8.98 1.05
N ALA A 300 0.69 -9.67 1.44
CA ALA A 300 0.66 -10.51 2.62
C ALA A 300 0.59 -9.70 3.93
N HIS A 301 1.16 -8.49 3.97
CA HIS A 301 1.01 -7.54 5.08
C HIS A 301 -0.44 -7.06 5.18
N GLU A 302 -1.02 -6.55 4.08
CA GLU A 302 -2.39 -6.03 4.08
C GLU A 302 -3.42 -7.11 4.42
N PHE A 303 -3.24 -8.32 3.89
CA PHE A 303 -4.09 -9.45 4.26
C PHE A 303 -3.94 -9.84 5.75
N GLY A 304 -2.81 -9.53 6.39
CA GLY A 304 -2.64 -9.69 7.82
C GLY A 304 -3.60 -8.79 8.63
N HIS A 305 -3.87 -7.58 8.16
CA HIS A 305 -4.88 -6.70 8.75
C HIS A 305 -6.29 -7.25 8.63
N ASP A 306 -6.62 -7.85 7.49
CA ASP A 306 -7.90 -8.53 7.28
C ASP A 306 -8.09 -9.68 8.28
N LEU A 307 -7.02 -10.39 8.65
CA LEU A 307 -7.04 -11.41 9.70
C LEU A 307 -7.07 -10.83 11.13
N GLY A 308 -7.08 -9.50 11.28
CA GLY A 308 -7.19 -8.80 12.56
C GLY A 308 -5.85 -8.50 13.24
N LEU A 309 -4.73 -8.59 12.53
CA LEU A 309 -3.45 -8.08 13.01
C LEU A 309 -3.36 -6.57 12.87
N ARG A 310 -2.54 -5.97 13.72
CA ARG A 310 -2.18 -4.55 13.66
C ARG A 310 -0.76 -4.44 13.17
N ASP A 311 -0.40 -3.28 12.65
CA ASP A 311 0.99 -2.95 12.45
C ASP A 311 1.76 -2.98 13.76
N LEU A 312 3.02 -3.36 13.63
CA LEU A 312 3.98 -3.52 14.72
C LEU A 312 5.21 -2.62 14.54
N TYR A 313 5.21 -1.67 13.60
CA TYR A 313 6.13 -0.53 13.66
C TYR A 313 5.54 0.61 14.48
N ASP A 314 6.39 1.50 14.98
CA ASP A 314 5.93 2.69 15.69
C ASP A 314 5.46 3.73 14.66
N THR A 315 4.17 4.03 14.70
CA THR A 315 3.49 4.86 13.70
C THR A 315 3.88 6.33 13.79
N ASP A 316 4.36 6.74 14.96
CA ASP A 316 4.89 8.08 15.21
C ASP A 316 6.37 8.21 14.79
N GLY A 317 6.98 7.13 14.28
CA GLY A 317 8.37 7.05 13.87
C GLY A 317 9.37 7.11 15.03
N SER A 318 8.94 6.92 16.27
CA SER A 318 9.82 6.97 17.45
C SER A 318 10.79 5.78 17.51
N SER A 319 10.43 4.64 16.93
CA SER A 319 11.32 3.52 16.66
C SER A 319 10.89 2.71 15.43
N ALA A 320 11.58 1.60 15.15
CA ALA A 320 11.19 0.67 14.09
C ALA A 320 10.11 -0.34 14.54
N GLY A 321 9.71 -0.33 15.82
CA GLY A 321 8.89 -1.37 16.45
C GLY A 321 9.53 -2.76 16.27
N ALA A 322 8.76 -3.72 15.75
CA ALA A 322 9.23 -5.06 15.39
C ALA A 322 10.26 -5.08 14.25
N GLY A 323 10.36 -4.01 13.47
CA GLY A 323 11.32 -3.82 12.40
C GLY A 323 11.27 -4.92 11.34
N VAL A 324 12.43 -5.30 10.81
CA VAL A 324 12.56 -6.27 9.70
C VAL A 324 12.25 -7.72 10.10
N TRP A 325 11.85 -7.97 11.34
CA TRP A 325 11.64 -9.31 11.89
C TRP A 325 10.17 -9.77 11.88
N ASP A 326 9.22 -8.87 11.60
CA ASP A 326 7.80 -9.23 11.46
C ASP A 326 7.25 -8.62 10.16
N ILE A 327 6.43 -9.39 9.44
CA ILE A 327 5.74 -8.92 8.24
C ILE A 327 4.82 -7.72 8.53
N MET A 328 4.18 -7.67 9.70
CA MET A 328 3.36 -6.56 10.16
C MET A 328 4.20 -5.33 10.52
N SER A 329 5.49 -5.35 10.21
CA SER A 329 6.40 -4.22 10.33
C SER A 329 7.23 -4.07 9.04
N LEU A 330 8.49 -3.65 9.13
CA LEU A 330 9.40 -3.53 7.98
C LEU A 330 9.75 -4.87 7.32
N GLY A 331 9.38 -6.00 7.94
CA GLY A 331 9.66 -7.33 7.41
C GLY A 331 8.92 -7.64 6.11
N SER A 332 7.85 -6.93 5.79
CA SER A 332 7.15 -7.00 4.49
C SER A 332 8.06 -6.66 3.31
N TRP A 333 9.12 -5.86 3.50
CA TRP A 333 10.04 -5.43 2.44
C TRP A 333 11.33 -6.24 2.34
N ASN A 334 11.48 -7.30 3.12
CA ASN A 334 12.67 -8.15 3.05
C ASN A 334 12.81 -8.83 1.67
N GLY A 335 14.07 -9.09 1.28
CA GLY A 335 14.42 -9.74 0.02
C GLY A 335 15.10 -8.82 -1.00
N ALA A 336 15.56 -9.44 -2.09
CA ALA A 336 16.12 -8.75 -3.25
C ALA A 336 15.59 -9.43 -4.52
N PRO A 337 14.57 -8.87 -5.20
CA PRO A 337 14.01 -7.52 -5.01
C PRO A 337 13.25 -7.33 -3.69
N ALA A 338 13.07 -6.09 -3.24
CA ALA A 338 12.41 -5.79 -1.97
C ALA A 338 10.98 -6.39 -1.94
N GLY A 339 10.59 -6.95 -0.79
CA GLY A 339 9.31 -7.65 -0.59
C GLY A 339 9.15 -8.99 -1.31
N SER A 340 10.24 -9.52 -1.90
CA SER A 340 10.27 -10.87 -2.46
C SER A 340 10.53 -11.97 -1.43
N SER A 341 10.88 -11.65 -0.19
CA SER A 341 11.08 -12.65 0.86
C SER A 341 10.66 -12.05 2.20
N PRO A 342 9.35 -11.75 2.36
CA PRO A 342 8.85 -11.15 3.58
C PRO A 342 9.17 -12.00 4.81
N ALA A 343 9.42 -11.36 5.94
CA ALA A 343 9.62 -12.07 7.20
C ALA A 343 8.38 -12.91 7.57
N HIS A 344 8.57 -14.02 8.28
CA HIS A 344 7.49 -14.66 9.02
C HIS A 344 6.89 -13.69 10.04
N MET A 345 5.61 -13.93 10.37
CA MET A 345 4.94 -13.34 11.51
C MET A 345 5.67 -13.67 12.82
N SER A 346 5.77 -12.71 13.74
CA SER A 346 6.30 -12.92 15.08
C SER A 346 5.44 -13.90 15.88
N ALA A 347 6.01 -14.43 16.95
CA ALA A 347 5.31 -15.19 17.97
C ALA A 347 4.00 -14.49 18.41
N TRP A 348 4.00 -13.18 18.62
CA TRP A 348 2.79 -12.46 19.03
C TRP A 348 1.68 -12.58 17.98
N SER A 349 2.00 -12.29 16.72
CA SER A 349 1.08 -12.38 15.58
C SER A 349 0.54 -13.81 15.41
N LEU A 350 1.42 -14.81 15.48
CA LEU A 350 1.05 -16.23 15.39
C LEU A 350 0.13 -16.68 16.53
N LEU A 351 0.38 -16.21 17.77
CA LEU A 351 -0.49 -16.47 18.92
C LEU A 351 -1.85 -15.78 18.73
N ARG A 352 -1.87 -14.53 18.25
CA ARG A 352 -3.08 -13.73 18.04
C ARG A 352 -4.02 -14.37 17.03
N LEU A 353 -3.46 -14.97 15.97
CA LEU A 353 -4.20 -15.71 14.95
C LEU A 353 -4.58 -17.14 15.36
N GLY A 354 -4.04 -17.63 16.48
CA GLY A 354 -4.27 -18.98 16.97
C GLY A 354 -3.51 -20.07 16.20
N TRP A 355 -2.45 -19.72 15.47
CA TRP A 355 -1.66 -20.67 14.67
C TRP A 355 -0.58 -21.40 15.45
N VAL A 356 -0.28 -20.94 16.66
CA VAL A 356 0.59 -21.62 17.61
C VAL A 356 0.02 -21.50 19.03
N THR A 357 0.44 -22.41 19.89
CA THR A 357 0.17 -22.35 21.33
C THR A 357 1.48 -22.22 22.08
N PRO A 358 1.64 -21.22 22.97
CA PRO A 358 2.90 -21.03 23.69
C PRO A 358 3.08 -22.10 24.77
N THR A 359 4.34 -22.45 25.02
CA THR A 359 4.73 -23.20 26.23
C THR A 359 5.01 -22.21 27.36
N ASP A 360 4.19 -22.25 28.41
CA ASP A 360 4.39 -21.42 29.61
C ASP A 360 5.61 -21.90 30.42
N VAL A 361 6.61 -21.03 30.57
CA VAL A 361 7.79 -21.29 31.39
C VAL A 361 7.51 -20.83 32.82
N ARG A 362 7.16 -21.78 33.70
CA ARG A 362 6.80 -21.48 35.11
C ARG A 362 7.96 -21.68 36.10
N THR A 363 9.00 -22.39 35.69
CA THR A 363 10.19 -22.66 36.49
C THR A 363 11.42 -22.58 35.61
N ALA A 364 12.59 -22.32 36.20
CA ALA A 364 13.84 -22.30 35.46
C ALA A 364 14.07 -23.63 34.71
N GLN A 365 14.40 -23.53 33.43
CA GLN A 365 14.73 -24.66 32.57
C GLN A 365 16.17 -24.52 32.10
N VAL A 366 16.97 -25.57 32.26
CA VAL A 366 18.37 -25.59 31.84
C VAL A 366 18.51 -26.54 30.65
N GLY A 367 19.11 -26.07 29.56
CA GLY A 367 19.32 -26.86 28.35
C GLY A 367 18.04 -27.09 27.51
N ALA A 368 17.02 -26.26 27.68
CA ALA A 368 15.82 -26.32 26.85
C ALA A 368 16.16 -25.97 25.39
N ALA A 369 15.81 -26.85 24.47
CA ALA A 369 15.92 -26.58 23.04
C ALA A 369 14.80 -25.63 22.59
N VAL A 370 15.16 -24.55 21.89
CA VAL A 370 14.22 -23.65 21.21
C VAL A 370 14.36 -23.93 19.72
N ASP A 371 13.48 -24.80 19.21
CA ASP A 371 13.48 -25.21 17.81
C ASP A 371 13.04 -24.05 16.91
N ALA A 372 13.49 -24.04 15.66
CA ALA A 372 13.19 -22.98 14.70
C ALA A 372 11.67 -22.83 14.51
N ILE A 373 11.13 -21.62 14.66
CA ILE A 373 9.69 -21.39 14.66
C ILE A 373 9.06 -21.69 13.30
N GLU A 374 9.79 -21.48 12.21
CA GLU A 374 9.35 -21.68 10.83
C GLU A 374 8.89 -23.12 10.59
N THR A 375 9.50 -24.09 11.28
CA THR A 375 9.20 -25.52 11.14
C THR A 375 8.47 -26.12 12.34
N SER A 376 8.77 -25.65 13.56
CA SER A 376 8.27 -26.26 14.79
C SER A 376 7.02 -25.58 15.37
N GLY A 377 6.81 -24.30 15.07
CA GLY A 377 5.82 -23.46 15.75
C GLY A 377 6.07 -23.26 17.25
N LYS A 378 7.28 -23.56 17.72
CA LYS A 378 7.61 -23.54 19.14
C LYS A 378 7.83 -22.12 19.64
N VAL A 379 6.96 -21.68 20.53
CA VAL A 379 7.05 -20.40 21.24
C VAL A 379 7.07 -20.66 22.74
N PHE A 380 7.94 -19.97 23.47
CA PHE A 380 7.90 -19.95 24.93
C PHE A 380 7.33 -18.63 25.42
N ARG A 381 6.51 -18.69 26.48
CA ARG A 381 6.00 -17.51 27.16
C ARG A 381 6.54 -17.43 28.58
N LEU A 382 7.12 -16.29 28.94
CA LEU A 382 7.49 -15.97 30.31
C LEU A 382 6.57 -14.87 30.83
N SER A 383 5.64 -15.26 31.69
CA SER A 383 4.72 -14.33 32.32
C SER A 383 5.42 -13.51 33.39
N LEU A 384 5.07 -12.22 33.48
CA LEU A 384 5.50 -11.35 34.56
C LEU A 384 4.60 -11.54 35.79
N SER A 385 5.19 -11.41 36.98
CA SER A 385 4.43 -11.52 38.22
C SER A 385 3.53 -10.30 38.41
N GLY A 386 2.25 -10.54 38.72
CA GLY A 386 1.29 -9.47 39.02
C GLY A 386 0.53 -8.91 37.81
N THR A 387 0.77 -9.44 36.61
CA THR A 387 0.05 -9.05 35.38
C THR A 387 -0.14 -10.25 34.46
N THR A 388 -1.23 -10.20 33.69
CA THR A 388 -1.49 -11.16 32.60
C THR A 388 -1.45 -10.51 31.23
N SER A 389 -1.39 -9.17 31.15
CA SER A 389 -1.31 -8.41 29.90
C SER A 389 0.13 -8.17 29.47
N GLU A 390 1.10 -8.33 30.37
CA GLU A 390 2.51 -8.07 30.07
C GLU A 390 3.37 -9.33 30.25
N TYR A 391 4.16 -9.68 29.24
CA TYR A 391 4.94 -10.91 29.20
C TYR A 391 6.04 -10.86 28.15
N PHE A 392 6.94 -11.84 28.21
CA PHE A 392 7.90 -12.09 27.14
C PHE A 392 7.49 -13.30 26.31
N LEU A 393 7.64 -13.21 24.98
CA LEU A 393 7.61 -14.35 24.08
C LEU A 393 9.03 -14.61 23.55
N ILE A 394 9.44 -15.87 23.52
CA ILE A 394 10.72 -16.29 22.96
C ILE A 394 10.45 -17.23 21.79
N GLU A 395 11.10 -16.91 20.67
CA GLU A 395 11.15 -17.75 19.48
C GLU A 395 12.58 -17.87 18.95
N ASN A 396 12.84 -18.88 18.14
CA ASN A 396 14.10 -19.02 17.42
C ASN A 396 13.83 -18.84 15.92
N ARG A 397 14.45 -17.83 15.32
CA ARG A 397 14.34 -17.51 13.90
C ARG A 397 15.53 -18.02 13.12
N GLN A 398 15.28 -18.67 12.00
CA GLN A 398 16.27 -19.24 11.11
C GLN A 398 15.93 -18.88 9.66
N PRO A 399 16.93 -18.76 8.75
CA PRO A 399 16.69 -18.39 7.36
C PRO A 399 16.09 -19.56 6.57
N ILE A 400 14.84 -19.90 6.86
CA ILE A 400 14.09 -21.03 6.31
C ILE A 400 12.85 -20.48 5.60
N GLY A 401 12.59 -20.94 4.38
CA GLY A 401 11.42 -20.52 3.61
C GLY A 401 11.42 -19.01 3.34
N PHE A 402 10.32 -18.34 3.68
CA PHE A 402 10.17 -16.90 3.50
C PHE A 402 11.13 -16.06 4.37
N ASP A 403 11.66 -16.62 5.46
CA ASP A 403 12.65 -15.96 6.32
C ASP A 403 14.09 -15.96 5.78
N THR A 404 14.32 -16.48 4.58
CA THR A 404 15.68 -16.57 3.99
C THR A 404 16.40 -15.22 3.83
N ALA A 405 15.66 -14.12 3.76
CA ALA A 405 16.21 -12.76 3.66
C ALA A 405 16.37 -12.03 5.00
N LEU A 406 16.08 -12.66 6.15
CA LEU A 406 16.34 -12.05 7.45
C LEU A 406 17.82 -11.65 7.60
N PRO A 407 18.12 -10.54 8.29
CA PRO A 407 19.50 -10.04 8.43
C PRO A 407 20.36 -10.90 9.38
N GLY A 408 19.75 -11.86 10.10
CA GLY A 408 20.42 -12.75 11.03
C GLY A 408 19.52 -13.90 11.47
N SER A 409 20.04 -14.74 12.36
CA SER A 409 19.36 -15.92 12.89
C SER A 409 19.62 -16.06 14.40
N GLY A 410 18.69 -16.64 15.13
CA GLY A 410 18.82 -16.92 16.56
C GLY A 410 17.56 -16.58 17.34
N LEU A 411 17.73 -16.30 18.63
CA LEU A 411 16.60 -16.01 19.51
C LEU A 411 16.09 -14.58 19.32
N LEU A 412 14.78 -14.43 19.14
CA LEU A 412 14.07 -13.18 19.37
C LEU A 412 13.31 -13.28 20.70
N ILE A 413 13.34 -12.18 21.45
CA ILE A 413 12.61 -12.02 22.71
C ILE A 413 11.72 -10.80 22.55
N TRP A 414 10.43 -11.05 22.42
CA TRP A 414 9.41 -10.02 22.29
C TRP A 414 8.94 -9.62 23.68
N HIS A 415 8.97 -8.33 23.99
CA HIS A 415 8.27 -7.77 25.14
C HIS A 415 6.88 -7.36 24.67
N VAL A 416 5.85 -7.94 25.26
CA VAL A 416 4.46 -7.67 24.91
C VAL A 416 3.78 -7.01 26.10
N ASP A 417 3.05 -5.92 25.84
CA ASP A 417 2.09 -5.32 26.75
C ASP A 417 0.75 -5.13 26.03
N ASP A 418 -0.17 -6.08 26.22
CA ASP A 418 -1.51 -6.08 25.63
C ASP A 418 -2.41 -4.94 26.18
N SER A 419 -1.93 -4.14 27.15
CA SER A 419 -2.64 -2.95 27.63
C SER A 419 -2.34 -1.68 26.84
N GLN A 420 -1.28 -1.66 26.02
CA GLN A 420 -0.97 -0.56 25.12
C GLN A 420 -1.74 -0.69 23.81
N THR A 421 -2.17 0.44 23.25
CA THR A 421 -2.90 0.47 21.97
C THR A 421 -2.00 0.67 20.76
N SER A 422 -0.76 1.13 20.98
CA SER A 422 0.37 1.32 20.08
C SER A 422 1.37 2.23 20.80
#